data_AF-A0A1M7MR91-F1
#
_entry.id   AF-A0A1M7MR91-F1
#
_cell.length_a   1.000
_cell.length_b   1.000
_cell.length_c   1.000
_cell.angle_alpha   90.00
_cell.angle_beta   90.00
_cell.angle_gamma   90.00
#
_symmetry.space_group_name_H-M   'P 1'
#
loop_
_entity.id
_entity.type
_entity.pdbx_description
1 polymer ?
#
loop_
_entity_poly.entity_id
_entity_poly.type
_entity_poly.pdbx_seq_one_letter_code
_entity_poly.pdbx_strand_id
1 'polypeptide(L)'
;MDLRNFSDGSPSFEGSSKKPSPLIAIIFFVLLAALGLFMGISGFFKENISLDDAFNNMETGKCVSGVPDYGANHPNFEYTHKIGFIPLLNEYYYLILSDDMQKGLLVRADKDFGDNFDSSDYTNISGTEIKGNVKSTSRKVQENFSGMDYRMVNNTCYIDLLSTKMNIRWLIIGIYNVLALVCAAVNIKKNGVGGSPSTALGKVIAAVLVIGAMYCTYLLVGMIVQI
;
A
#
# COMPACT_ATOMS: atom_id res chain seq x y z
N MET A 1 13.67 56.72 51.51
CA MET A 1 14.11 56.20 50.20
C MET A 1 14.83 54.91 50.48
N ASP A 2 14.18 53.79 50.21
CA ASP A 2 14.75 52.46 50.35
C ASP A 2 14.54 51.73 49.02
N LEU A 3 15.61 51.67 48.24
CA LEU A 3 15.68 51.12 46.87
C LEU A 3 16.25 49.71 46.94
N ARG A 4 15.53 48.78 47.56
CA ARG A 4 15.90 47.36 47.61
C ARG A 4 14.67 46.48 47.54
N ASN A 5 14.23 46.21 46.32
CA ASN A 5 13.67 44.93 45.87
C ASN A 5 13.24 45.04 44.41
N PHE A 6 14.19 45.38 43.54
CA PHE A 6 14.17 44.87 42.17
C PHE A 6 14.82 43.49 42.21
N SER A 7 14.06 42.49 42.64
CA SER A 7 14.38 41.09 42.35
C SER A 7 13.66 40.78 41.05
N ASP A 8 14.46 40.57 40.01
CA ASP A 8 14.06 40.27 38.65
C ASP A 8 12.91 39.27 38.61
N GLY A 9 11.72 39.78 38.34
CA GLY A 9 10.57 38.98 37.94
C GLY A 9 10.82 38.45 36.54
N SER A 10 11.70 37.45 36.40
CA SER A 10 11.54 36.48 35.33
C SER A 10 10.30 35.67 35.70
N PRO A 11 9.16 35.80 35.02
CA PRO A 11 8.08 34.84 35.21
C PRO A 11 8.66 33.48 34.83
N SER A 12 8.94 32.64 35.81
CA SER A 12 9.13 31.23 35.55
C SER A 12 7.78 30.76 35.02
N PHE A 13 7.67 30.67 33.70
CA PHE A 13 6.71 29.79 33.08
C PHE A 13 7.07 28.39 33.58
N GLU A 14 6.52 28.01 34.73
CA GLU A 14 6.17 26.63 35.03
C GLU A 14 5.07 26.24 34.03
N GLY A 15 5.45 26.23 32.74
CA GLY A 15 4.76 25.48 31.74
C GLY A 15 4.90 24.04 32.18
N SER A 16 3.93 23.57 32.95
CA SER A 16 3.70 22.15 33.14
C SER A 16 3.47 21.56 31.76
N SER A 17 4.56 21.25 31.05
CA SER A 17 4.53 20.45 29.85
C SER A 17 4.04 19.08 30.34
N LYS A 18 2.72 18.89 30.35
CA LYS A 18 2.10 17.59 30.62
C LYS A 18 2.80 16.63 29.68
N LYS A 19 3.68 15.79 30.22
CA LYS A 19 4.38 14.78 29.43
C LYS A 19 3.28 14.00 28.71
N PRO A 20 3.29 13.94 27.37
CA PRO A 20 2.23 13.27 26.63
C PRO A 20 2.10 11.85 27.17
N SER A 21 0.87 11.47 27.51
CA SER A 21 0.61 10.15 28.07
C SER A 21 1.05 9.09 27.05
N PRO A 22 1.91 8.13 27.42
CA PRO A 22 2.34 7.06 26.52
C PRO A 22 1.15 6.19 26.06
N LEU A 23 0.02 6.26 26.78
CA LEU A 23 -1.20 5.52 26.45
C LEU A 23 -1.74 5.86 25.06
N ILE A 24 -1.72 7.14 24.67
CA ILE A 24 -2.24 7.57 23.36
C ILE A 24 -1.38 6.97 22.24
N ALA A 25 -0.06 7.02 22.39
CA ALA A 25 0.86 6.42 21.43
C ALA A 25 0.66 4.90 21.33
N ILE A 26 0.52 4.21 22.47
CA ILE A 26 0.25 2.76 22.51
C ILE A 26 -1.04 2.42 21.77
N ILE A 27 -2.13 3.14 22.03
CA ILE A 27 -3.42 2.92 21.34
C ILE A 27 -3.26 3.11 19.82
N PHE A 28 -2.57 4.17 19.40
CA PHE A 28 -2.31 4.42 17.98
C PHE A 28 -1.51 3.29 17.33
N PHE A 29 -0.45 2.79 17.99
CA PHE A 29 0.32 1.65 17.51
C PHE A 29 -0.50 0.36 17.43
N VAL A 30 -1.39 0.11 18.39
CA VAL A 30 -2.30 -1.05 18.37
C VAL A 30 -3.25 -0.96 17.17
N LEU A 31 -3.83 0.22 16.92
CA LEU A 31 -4.72 0.42 15.77
C LEU A 31 -3.98 0.23 14.44
N LEU A 32 -2.77 0.79 14.31
CA LEU A 32 -1.93 0.60 13.11
C LEU A 32 -1.53 -0.87 12.91
N ALA A 33 -1.16 -1.57 13.98
CA ALA A 33 -0.85 -2.99 13.93
C ALA A 33 -2.07 -3.81 13.46
N ALA A 34 -3.23 -3.57 14.09
CA ALA A 34 -4.47 -4.26 13.74
C ALA A 34 -4.88 -3.99 12.29
N LEU A 35 -4.83 -2.73 11.85
CA LEU A 35 -5.14 -2.35 10.47
C LEU A 35 -4.17 -2.99 9.47
N GLY A 36 -2.86 -2.89 9.73
CA GLY A 36 -1.83 -3.45 8.84
C GLY A 36 -1.90 -4.97 8.73
N LEU A 37 -2.09 -5.66 9.84
CA LEU A 37 -2.32 -7.11 9.85
C LEU A 37 -3.61 -7.47 9.12
N PHE A 38 -4.73 -6.78 9.40
CA PHE A 38 -6.00 -7.05 8.74
C PHE A 38 -5.92 -6.86 7.21
N MET A 39 -5.41 -5.70 6.76
CA MET A 39 -5.26 -5.40 5.33
C MET A 39 -4.26 -6.34 4.65
N GLY A 40 -3.15 -6.67 5.33
CA GLY A 40 -2.16 -7.58 4.80
C GLY A 40 -2.68 -9.01 4.67
N ILE A 41 -3.27 -9.54 5.74
CA ILE A 41 -3.77 -10.91 5.82
C ILE A 41 -4.99 -11.12 4.93
N SER A 42 -5.95 -10.19 4.91
CA SER A 42 -7.16 -10.31 4.06
C SER A 42 -6.83 -10.44 2.57
N GLY A 43 -5.68 -9.88 2.15
CA GLY A 43 -5.15 -10.05 0.80
C GLY A 43 -4.85 -11.49 0.38
N PHE A 44 -4.57 -12.38 1.33
CA PHE A 44 -4.22 -13.78 1.07
C PHE A 44 -5.42 -14.73 1.13
N PHE A 45 -6.54 -14.30 1.70
CA PHE A 45 -7.75 -15.12 1.88
C PHE A 45 -8.82 -14.87 0.82
N LYS A 46 -8.45 -14.23 -0.30
CA LYS A 46 -9.37 -14.02 -1.41
C LYS A 46 -9.60 -15.31 -2.16
N GLU A 47 -10.85 -15.53 -2.56
CA GLU A 47 -11.22 -16.64 -3.43
C GLU A 47 -10.46 -16.51 -4.76
N ASN A 48 -9.76 -17.56 -5.15
CA ASN A 48 -9.01 -17.60 -6.40
C ASN A 48 -9.91 -18.15 -7.50
N ILE A 49 -9.97 -17.44 -8.62
CA ILE A 49 -10.61 -17.90 -9.87
C ILE A 49 -9.57 -17.96 -10.98
N SER A 50 -9.82 -18.82 -11.97
CA SER A 50 -8.97 -18.88 -13.16
C SER A 50 -9.15 -17.65 -14.04
N LEU A 51 -8.17 -17.38 -14.90
CA LEU A 51 -8.27 -16.33 -15.90
C LEU A 51 -9.43 -16.58 -16.89
N ASP A 52 -9.63 -17.84 -17.29
CA ASP A 52 -10.71 -18.25 -18.19
C ASP A 52 -12.10 -17.97 -17.58
N ASP A 53 -12.27 -18.25 -16.28
CA ASP A 53 -13.49 -17.90 -15.56
C ASP A 53 -13.67 -16.38 -15.49
N ALA A 54 -12.58 -15.63 -15.30
CA ALA A 54 -12.62 -14.17 -15.21
C ALA A 54 -13.05 -13.51 -16.53
N PHE A 55 -12.74 -14.09 -17.69
CA PHE A 55 -13.25 -13.62 -18.99
C PHE A 55 -14.78 -13.75 -19.09
N ASN A 56 -15.38 -14.71 -18.38
CA ASN A 56 -16.83 -14.94 -18.40
C ASN A 56 -17.57 -14.13 -17.34
N ASN A 57 -17.04 -14.08 -16.12
CA ASN A 57 -17.65 -13.34 -15.02
C ASN A 57 -16.57 -12.86 -14.03
N MET A 58 -16.26 -11.58 -14.09
CA MET A 58 -15.31 -10.95 -13.17
C MET A 58 -16.05 -10.28 -12.01
N GLU A 59 -15.78 -10.73 -10.79
CA GLU A 59 -16.39 -10.20 -9.57
C GLU A 59 -15.35 -9.54 -8.67
N THR A 60 -15.65 -8.34 -8.19
CA THR A 60 -14.78 -7.60 -7.26
C THR A 60 -14.51 -8.38 -5.99
N GLY A 61 -13.28 -8.32 -5.49
CA GLY A 61 -12.88 -9.00 -4.25
C GLY A 61 -12.27 -10.39 -4.46
N LYS A 62 -12.43 -10.99 -5.64
CA LYS A 62 -11.73 -12.22 -6.02
C LYS A 62 -10.28 -11.97 -6.43
N CYS A 63 -9.47 -13.01 -6.45
CA CYS A 63 -8.13 -13.01 -7.00
C CYS A 63 -8.14 -13.84 -8.29
N VAL A 64 -7.62 -13.30 -9.39
CA VAL A 64 -7.49 -13.99 -10.68
C VAL A 64 -6.05 -14.47 -10.82
N SER A 65 -5.86 -15.69 -11.31
CA SER A 65 -4.55 -16.24 -11.70
C SER A 65 -4.64 -16.93 -13.05
N GLY A 66 -3.63 -16.76 -13.90
CA GLY A 66 -3.52 -17.47 -15.17
C GLY A 66 -2.52 -16.82 -16.12
N VAL A 67 -2.23 -17.50 -17.22
CA VAL A 67 -1.34 -16.98 -18.28
C VAL A 67 -2.23 -16.51 -19.42
N PRO A 68 -2.27 -15.21 -19.76
CA PRO A 68 -3.00 -14.74 -20.92
C PRO A 68 -2.26 -15.13 -22.20
N ASP A 69 -2.98 -15.57 -23.22
CA ASP A 69 -2.39 -15.85 -24.53
C ASP A 69 -1.99 -14.56 -25.27
N TYR A 70 -2.79 -13.50 -25.09
CA TYR A 70 -2.60 -12.22 -25.78
C TYR A 70 -2.76 -11.01 -24.84
N GLY A 71 -2.05 -9.94 -25.15
CA GLY A 71 -2.15 -8.68 -24.41
C GLY A 71 -1.47 -7.51 -25.09
N ALA A 72 -1.82 -6.31 -24.65
CA ALA A 72 -1.27 -5.08 -25.21
C ALA A 72 0.21 -4.92 -24.83
N ASN A 73 1.05 -4.69 -25.84
CA ASN A 73 2.49 -4.43 -25.69
C ASN A 73 2.81 -3.02 -25.17
N HIS A 74 1.79 -2.19 -24.94
CA HIS A 74 1.88 -0.84 -24.38
C HIS A 74 0.60 -0.54 -23.57
N PRO A 75 0.64 0.40 -22.61
CA PRO A 75 -0.54 0.80 -21.86
C PRO A 75 -1.65 1.32 -22.80
N ASN A 76 -2.85 0.74 -22.72
CA ASN A 76 -4.02 1.28 -23.42
C ASN A 76 -4.50 2.58 -22.78
N PHE A 77 -4.19 2.79 -21.50
CA PHE A 77 -4.50 4.02 -20.79
C PHE A 77 -3.48 4.27 -19.68
N GLU A 78 -3.01 5.51 -19.61
CA GLU A 78 -2.16 6.01 -18.55
C GLU A 78 -2.92 7.07 -17.74
N TYR A 79 -3.04 6.84 -16.44
CA TYR A 79 -3.71 7.76 -15.55
C TYR A 79 -2.71 8.40 -14.58
N THR A 80 -2.42 9.68 -14.80
CA THR A 80 -1.53 10.44 -13.92
C THR A 80 -2.31 11.15 -12.81
N HIS A 81 -2.02 10.81 -11.56
CA HIS A 81 -2.46 11.55 -10.38
C HIS A 81 -1.51 12.72 -10.11
N LYS A 82 -2.09 13.91 -9.90
CA LYS A 82 -1.36 15.15 -9.60
C LYS A 82 -1.95 15.83 -8.37
N ILE A 83 -1.10 16.32 -7.46
CA ILE A 83 -1.49 17.33 -6.45
C ILE A 83 -0.86 18.65 -6.88
N GLY A 84 -1.69 19.59 -7.32
CA GLY A 84 -1.20 20.81 -7.96
C GLY A 84 -0.42 20.51 -9.23
N PHE A 85 0.84 20.95 -9.30
CA PHE A 85 1.72 20.77 -10.46
C PHE A 85 2.67 19.56 -10.37
N ILE A 86 2.70 18.85 -9.24
CA ILE A 86 3.64 17.74 -9.03
C ILE A 86 2.95 16.44 -9.46
N PRO A 87 3.45 15.74 -10.50
CA PRO A 87 2.98 14.39 -10.81
C PRO A 87 3.41 13.45 -9.68
N LEU A 88 2.44 12.74 -9.10
CA LEU A 88 2.66 11.85 -7.96
C LEU A 88 2.69 10.39 -8.38
N LEU A 89 1.78 9.98 -9.27
CA LEU A 89 1.63 8.59 -9.67
C LEU A 89 1.15 8.50 -11.11
N ASN A 90 1.65 7.50 -11.84
CA ASN A 90 1.04 7.00 -13.05
C ASN A 90 0.48 5.60 -12.81
N GLU A 91 -0.74 5.38 -13.24
CA GLU A 91 -1.34 4.05 -13.33
C GLU A 91 -1.37 3.62 -14.80
N TYR A 92 -0.94 2.39 -15.06
CA TYR A 92 -0.88 1.84 -16.40
C TYR A 92 -1.93 0.73 -16.52
N TYR A 93 -2.86 0.91 -17.45
CA TYR A 93 -3.93 -0.04 -17.74
C TYR A 93 -3.68 -0.68 -19.09
N TYR A 94 -3.68 -2.00 -19.10
CA TYR A 94 -3.47 -2.84 -20.27
C TYR A 94 -4.73 -3.67 -20.52
N LEU A 95 -4.94 -4.05 -21.77
CA LEU A 95 -5.89 -5.07 -22.17
C LEU A 95 -5.17 -6.39 -22.33
N ILE A 96 -5.74 -7.44 -21.76
CA ILE A 96 -5.45 -8.84 -22.11
C ILE A 96 -6.66 -9.42 -22.81
N LEU A 97 -6.45 -10.36 -23.73
CA LEU A 97 -7.51 -10.96 -24.52
C LEU A 97 -7.59 -12.46 -24.28
N SER A 98 -8.77 -13.03 -24.48
CA SER A 98 -8.98 -14.48 -24.52
C SER A 98 -8.26 -15.11 -25.71
N ASP A 99 -8.13 -16.43 -25.67
CA ASP A 99 -7.56 -17.27 -26.75
C ASP A 99 -8.21 -17.01 -28.12
N ASP A 100 -9.52 -16.80 -28.15
CA ASP A 100 -10.31 -16.48 -29.35
C ASP A 100 -10.32 -14.97 -29.71
N MET A 101 -9.63 -14.15 -28.93
CA MET A 101 -9.61 -12.69 -28.99
C MET A 101 -10.98 -12.01 -28.94
N GLN A 102 -12.05 -12.71 -28.52
CA GLN A 102 -13.41 -12.16 -28.49
C GLN A 102 -13.71 -11.42 -27.18
N LYS A 103 -12.97 -11.69 -26.11
CA LYS A 103 -13.15 -11.09 -24.80
C LYS A 103 -11.85 -10.44 -24.34
N GLY A 104 -11.98 -9.35 -23.62
CA GLY A 104 -10.91 -8.52 -23.12
C GLY A 104 -11.12 -8.14 -21.67
N LEU A 105 -10.05 -8.16 -20.90
CA LEU A 105 -10.03 -7.75 -19.50
C LEU A 105 -9.03 -6.64 -19.28
N LEU A 106 -9.38 -5.73 -18.37
CA LEU A 106 -8.47 -4.69 -17.93
C LEU A 106 -7.53 -5.21 -16.86
N VAL A 107 -6.24 -4.92 -17.04
CA VAL A 107 -5.18 -5.24 -16.09
C VAL A 107 -4.47 -3.95 -15.71
N ARG A 108 -4.39 -3.65 -14.41
CA ARG A 108 -3.50 -2.60 -13.89
C ARG A 108 -2.18 -3.25 -13.51
N ALA A 109 -1.09 -2.78 -14.10
CA ALA A 109 0.23 -3.34 -13.91
C ALA A 109 1.32 -2.25 -13.87
N ASP A 110 2.57 -2.67 -13.71
CA ASP A 110 3.74 -1.79 -13.84
C ASP A 110 3.92 -1.33 -15.30
N LYS A 111 4.67 -0.24 -15.53
CA LYS A 111 4.91 0.34 -16.87
C LYS A 111 5.58 -0.60 -17.88
N ASP A 112 6.26 -1.62 -17.39
CA ASP A 112 7.03 -2.57 -18.22
C ASP A 112 6.24 -3.88 -18.45
N PHE A 113 4.96 -3.93 -18.06
CA PHE A 113 4.12 -5.12 -18.27
C PHE A 113 3.89 -5.42 -19.75
N GLY A 114 3.84 -4.39 -20.60
CA GLY A 114 3.71 -4.55 -22.05
C GLY A 114 4.87 -5.31 -22.69
N ASP A 115 6.07 -5.26 -22.10
CA ASP A 115 7.27 -5.93 -22.64
C ASP A 115 7.15 -7.46 -22.65
N ASN A 116 6.14 -8.02 -21.99
CA ASN A 116 5.84 -9.45 -22.00
C ASN A 116 5.09 -9.90 -23.28
N PHE A 117 4.62 -8.96 -24.09
CA PHE A 117 3.79 -9.23 -25.26
C PHE A 117 4.49 -8.77 -26.56
N ASP A 118 4.33 -9.56 -27.61
CA ASP A 118 4.89 -9.23 -28.91
C ASP A 118 4.20 -8.00 -29.53
N SER A 119 4.99 -7.12 -30.13
CA SER A 119 4.46 -5.88 -30.72
C SER A 119 3.69 -6.06 -32.04
N SER A 120 3.83 -7.21 -32.69
CA SER A 120 3.25 -7.50 -34.01
C SER A 120 1.97 -8.31 -33.93
N ASP A 121 1.92 -9.32 -33.06
CA ASP A 121 0.77 -10.23 -32.92
C ASP A 121 0.17 -10.28 -31.51
N TYR A 122 0.71 -9.50 -30.56
CA TYR A 122 0.24 -9.38 -29.18
C TYR A 122 0.37 -10.67 -28.35
N THR A 123 1.07 -11.68 -28.84
CA THR A 123 1.26 -12.95 -28.12
C THR A 123 2.10 -12.76 -26.86
N ASN A 124 1.79 -13.53 -25.81
CA ASN A 124 2.56 -13.54 -24.58
C ASN A 124 3.87 -14.33 -24.76
N ILE A 125 4.91 -13.64 -25.23
CA ILE A 125 6.23 -14.22 -25.52
C ILE A 125 7.01 -14.64 -24.27
N SER A 126 6.68 -14.06 -23.11
CA SER A 126 7.38 -14.35 -21.86
C SER A 126 6.72 -15.45 -21.03
N GLY A 127 5.52 -15.90 -21.42
CA GLY A 127 4.71 -16.82 -20.62
C GLY A 127 4.34 -16.23 -19.25
N THR A 128 4.23 -14.90 -19.18
CA THR A 128 4.03 -14.19 -17.91
C THR A 128 2.67 -14.53 -17.32
N GLU A 129 2.68 -15.14 -16.14
CA GLU A 129 1.48 -15.38 -15.35
C GLU A 129 1.01 -14.07 -14.73
N ILE A 130 -0.28 -13.78 -14.88
CA ILE A 130 -0.93 -12.71 -14.14
C ILE A 130 -1.53 -13.28 -12.87
N LYS A 131 -1.30 -12.58 -11.75
CA LYS A 131 -1.95 -12.85 -10.47
C LYS A 131 -2.30 -11.55 -9.79
N GLY A 132 -3.59 -11.27 -9.66
CA GLY A 132 -4.06 -9.99 -9.15
C GLY A 132 -5.46 -10.01 -8.61
N ASN A 133 -5.78 -9.01 -7.79
CA ASN A 133 -7.11 -8.88 -7.21
C ASN A 133 -8.02 -8.09 -8.12
N VAL A 134 -9.26 -8.54 -8.26
CA VAL A 134 -10.30 -7.79 -8.98
C VAL A 134 -10.74 -6.59 -8.15
N LYS A 135 -10.67 -5.40 -8.77
CA LYS A 135 -11.15 -4.13 -8.22
C LYS A 135 -12.12 -3.47 -9.18
N SER A 136 -13.00 -2.63 -8.65
CA SER A 136 -13.87 -1.79 -9.48
C SER A 136 -13.04 -0.69 -10.15
N THR A 137 -13.32 -0.42 -11.42
CA THR A 137 -12.71 0.70 -12.14
C THR A 137 -13.25 2.03 -11.64
N SER A 138 -12.42 3.08 -11.69
CA SER A 138 -12.89 4.44 -11.46
C SER A 138 -13.71 4.93 -12.65
N ARG A 139 -14.58 5.92 -12.43
CA ARG A 139 -15.39 6.53 -13.50
C ARG A 139 -14.55 7.00 -14.70
N LYS A 140 -13.38 7.58 -14.45
CA LYS A 140 -12.49 8.07 -15.53
C LYS A 140 -11.94 6.92 -16.38
N VAL A 141 -11.57 5.81 -15.75
CA VAL A 141 -11.15 4.60 -16.46
C VAL A 141 -12.33 4.06 -17.28
N GLN A 142 -13.53 3.97 -16.69
CA GLN A 142 -14.73 3.52 -17.42
C GLN A 142 -15.00 4.38 -18.65
N GLU A 143 -14.96 5.71 -18.52
CA GLU A 143 -15.18 6.65 -19.63
C GLU A 143 -14.16 6.46 -20.76
N ASN A 144 -12.87 6.26 -20.44
CA ASN A 144 -11.83 6.05 -21.46
C ASN A 144 -12.03 4.73 -22.25
N PHE A 145 -12.56 3.70 -21.59
CA PHE A 145 -12.79 2.39 -22.21
C PHE A 145 -14.23 2.20 -22.70
N SER A 146 -15.12 3.19 -22.52
CA SER A 146 -16.55 3.11 -22.89
C SER A 146 -16.81 3.15 -24.39
N GLY A 147 -15.84 3.63 -25.19
CA GLY A 147 -15.93 3.67 -26.66
C GLY A 147 -15.42 2.41 -27.35
N MET A 148 -14.82 1.48 -26.60
CA MET A 148 -14.50 0.14 -27.12
C MET A 148 -15.74 -0.76 -27.02
N ASP A 149 -15.86 -1.73 -27.92
CA ASP A 149 -17.03 -2.61 -27.94
C ASP A 149 -17.20 -3.27 -26.56
N TYR A 150 -18.24 -2.85 -25.84
CA TYR A 150 -18.56 -3.26 -24.47
C TYR A 150 -18.88 -4.75 -24.36
N ARG A 151 -19.09 -5.43 -25.51
CA ARG A 151 -19.23 -6.88 -25.59
C ARG A 151 -17.89 -7.60 -25.50
N MET A 152 -16.82 -6.94 -25.95
CA MET A 152 -15.47 -7.48 -25.86
C MET A 152 -14.83 -7.11 -24.52
N VAL A 153 -14.91 -5.86 -24.05
CA VAL A 153 -14.18 -5.42 -22.85
C VAL A 153 -15.11 -5.11 -21.68
N ASN A 154 -15.04 -5.90 -20.61
CA ASN A 154 -15.69 -5.54 -19.34
C ASN A 154 -14.88 -4.42 -18.66
N ASN A 155 -15.39 -3.20 -18.73
CA ASN A 155 -14.73 -2.01 -18.18
C ASN A 155 -15.16 -1.66 -16.75
N THR A 156 -16.03 -2.44 -16.10
CA THR A 156 -16.52 -2.16 -14.73
C THR A 156 -15.54 -2.61 -13.65
N CYS A 157 -14.68 -3.57 -13.99
CA CYS A 157 -13.68 -4.16 -13.12
C CYS A 157 -12.33 -4.24 -13.83
N TYR A 158 -11.27 -4.34 -13.05
CA TYR A 158 -9.92 -4.60 -13.54
C TYR A 158 -9.17 -5.53 -12.58
N ILE A 159 -8.20 -6.27 -13.12
CA ILE A 159 -7.28 -7.12 -12.36
C ILE A 159 -6.09 -6.25 -11.93
N ASP A 160 -5.91 -6.08 -10.62
CA ASP A 160 -4.81 -5.29 -10.06
C ASP A 160 -3.64 -6.20 -9.67
N LEU A 161 -2.58 -6.21 -10.49
CA LEU A 161 -1.35 -6.98 -10.22
C LEU A 161 -0.51 -6.35 -9.11
N LEU A 162 -0.74 -5.07 -8.79
CA LEU A 162 -0.01 -4.34 -7.74
C LEU A 162 -0.61 -4.57 -6.36
N SER A 163 -1.87 -5.01 -6.29
CA SER A 163 -2.59 -5.22 -5.03
C SER A 163 -1.90 -6.21 -4.09
N THR A 164 -1.29 -7.29 -4.60
CA THR A 164 -0.54 -8.26 -3.78
C THR A 164 0.68 -7.61 -3.14
N LYS A 165 1.42 -6.77 -3.89
CA LYS A 165 2.56 -6.00 -3.36
C LYS A 165 2.09 -5.07 -2.23
N MET A 166 0.93 -4.44 -2.38
CA MET A 166 0.32 -3.57 -1.36
C MET A 166 -0.07 -4.34 -0.09
N ASN A 167 -0.66 -5.53 -0.23
CA ASN A 167 -1.02 -6.38 0.92
C ASN A 167 0.22 -6.82 1.70
N ILE A 168 1.30 -7.22 1.00
CA ILE A 168 2.58 -7.57 1.64
C ILE A 168 3.14 -6.38 2.44
N ARG A 169 3.09 -5.17 1.89
CA ARG A 169 3.58 -3.97 2.60
C ARG A 169 2.74 -3.67 3.84
N TRP A 170 1.41 -3.79 3.77
CA TRP A 170 0.53 -3.68 4.94
C TRP A 170 0.88 -4.73 6.01
N LEU A 171 1.16 -5.97 5.61
CA LEU A 171 1.55 -7.03 6.52
C LEU A 171 2.88 -6.71 7.24
N ILE A 172 3.88 -6.22 6.51
CA ILE A 172 5.17 -5.79 7.08
C ILE A 172 4.95 -4.69 8.12
N ILE A 173 4.15 -3.67 7.80
CA ILE A 173 3.82 -2.58 8.73
C ILE A 173 3.11 -3.14 9.96
N GLY A 174 2.15 -4.05 9.78
CA GLY A 174 1.43 -4.70 10.88
C GLY A 174 2.36 -5.45 11.84
N ILE A 175 3.19 -6.35 11.29
CA ILE A 175 4.16 -7.14 12.07
C ILE A 175 5.16 -6.24 12.81
N TYR A 176 5.69 -5.23 12.12
CA TYR A 176 6.62 -4.29 12.73
C TYR A 176 6.01 -3.57 13.93
N ASN A 177 4.76 -3.08 13.82
CA ASN A 177 4.10 -2.40 14.92
C ASN A 177 3.80 -3.34 16.11
N VAL A 178 3.51 -4.62 15.87
CA VAL A 178 3.40 -5.63 16.94
C VAL A 178 4.75 -5.79 17.66
N LEU A 179 5.85 -5.95 16.92
CA LEU A 179 7.18 -6.07 17.51
C LEU A 179 7.57 -4.82 18.30
N ALA A 180 7.26 -3.63 17.78
CA ALA A 180 7.50 -2.37 18.47
C ALA A 180 6.73 -2.28 19.79
N LEU A 181 5.46 -2.70 19.81
CA LEU A 181 4.64 -2.77 21.02
C LEU A 181 5.20 -3.75 22.05
N VAL A 182 5.65 -4.94 21.61
CA VAL A 182 6.29 -5.93 22.50
C VAL A 182 7.57 -5.36 23.11
N CYS A 183 8.43 -4.73 22.30
CA CYS A 183 9.64 -4.07 22.78
C CYS A 183 9.33 -2.95 23.78
N ALA A 184 8.32 -2.12 23.50
CA ALA A 184 7.89 -1.06 24.40
C ALA A 184 7.35 -1.61 25.73
N ALA A 185 6.52 -2.67 25.70
CA ALA A 185 5.98 -3.31 26.89
C ALA A 185 7.09 -3.93 27.76
N VAL A 186 8.07 -4.61 27.15
CA VAL A 186 9.24 -5.15 27.86
C VAL A 186 10.07 -4.03 28.48
N ASN A 187 10.28 -2.93 27.76
CA ASN A 187 11.04 -1.79 28.29
C ASN A 187 10.32 -1.12 29.47
N ILE A 188 9.01 -0.87 29.35
CA ILE A 188 8.20 -0.30 30.44
C ILE A 188 8.21 -1.22 31.67
N LYS A 189 8.10 -2.54 31.47
CA LYS A 189 8.14 -3.51 32.57
C LYS A 189 9.50 -3.54 33.29
N LYS A 190 10.61 -3.40 32.56
CA LYS A 190 11.95 -3.46 33.15
C LYS A 190 12.44 -2.13 33.74
N ASN A 191 12.15 -1.01 33.07
CA ASN A 191 12.75 0.29 33.37
C ASN A 191 11.75 1.33 33.88
N GLY A 192 10.46 1.00 33.93
CA GLY A 192 9.39 1.95 34.22
C GLY A 192 9.09 2.89 33.05
N VAL A 193 8.01 3.67 33.19
CA VAL A 193 7.58 4.63 32.16
C VAL A 193 8.59 5.77 32.05
N GLY A 194 9.15 5.98 30.86
CA GLY A 194 10.14 7.03 30.61
C GLY A 194 11.58 6.66 31.01
N GLY A 195 11.82 5.42 31.44
CA GLY A 195 13.16 4.90 31.67
C GLY A 195 13.94 4.77 30.36
N SER A 196 15.07 5.45 30.27
CA SER A 196 15.99 5.31 29.13
C SER A 196 16.62 3.91 29.14
N PRO A 197 16.79 3.25 27.98
CA PRO A 197 17.55 2.02 27.90
C PRO A 197 19.01 2.25 28.36
N SER A 198 19.30 1.90 29.61
CA SER A 198 20.63 2.04 30.21
C SER A 198 21.62 0.98 29.72
N THR A 199 21.13 -0.10 29.12
CA THR A 199 21.92 -1.23 28.63
C THR A 199 22.26 -1.09 27.14
N ALA A 200 23.43 -1.58 26.73
CA ALA A 200 23.84 -1.61 25.32
C ALA A 200 22.79 -2.31 24.44
N LEU A 201 22.16 -3.37 24.94
CA LEU A 201 21.07 -4.08 24.28
C LEU A 201 19.85 -3.16 24.03
N GLY A 202 19.48 -2.33 25.00
CA GLY A 202 18.36 -1.40 24.84
C GLY A 202 18.63 -0.30 23.80
N LYS A 203 19.89 0.13 23.64
CA LYS A 203 20.28 1.06 22.57
C LYS A 203 20.19 0.42 21.18
N VAL A 204 20.60 -0.85 21.05
CA VAL A 204 20.44 -1.61 19.80
C VAL A 204 18.96 -1.78 19.44
N ILE A 205 18.12 -2.14 20.41
CA ILE A 205 16.67 -2.25 20.19
C ILE A 205 16.09 -0.90 19.74
N ALA A 206 16.45 0.20 20.41
CA ALA A 206 16.00 1.53 20.02
C ALA A 206 16.43 1.89 18.58
N ALA A 207 17.67 1.59 18.19
CA ALA A 207 18.15 1.83 16.82
C ALA A 207 17.36 1.01 15.79
N VAL A 208 17.09 -0.27 16.05
CA VAL A 208 16.28 -1.13 15.18
C VAL A 208 14.86 -0.60 15.03
N LEU A 209 14.24 -0.10 16.12
CA LEU A 209 12.93 0.53 16.06
C LEU A 209 12.95 1.84 15.25
N VAL A 210 13.99 2.67 15.37
CA VAL A 210 14.08 3.90 14.56
C VAL A 210 14.21 3.56 13.08
N ILE A 211 15.11 2.64 12.71
CA ILE A 211 15.31 2.21 11.32
C ILE A 211 14.03 1.56 10.77
N GLY A 212 13.40 0.68 11.54
CA GLY A 212 12.15 0.02 11.16
C GLY A 212 11.00 1.03 10.98
N ALA A 213 10.91 2.06 11.83
CA ALA A 213 9.95 3.13 11.68
C ALA A 213 10.19 3.94 10.40
N MET A 214 11.44 4.31 10.11
CA MET A 214 11.80 4.98 8.85
C MET A 214 11.41 4.15 7.63
N TYR A 215 11.67 2.84 7.66
CA TYR A 215 11.29 1.93 6.59
C TYR A 215 9.77 1.80 6.45
N CYS A 216 9.02 1.71 7.55
CA CYS A 216 7.55 1.70 7.51
C CYS A 216 6.99 3.02 6.97
N THR A 217 7.58 4.17 7.32
CA THR A 217 7.21 5.46 6.74
C THR A 217 7.48 5.49 5.24
N TYR A 218 8.63 5.00 4.80
CA TYR A 218 8.94 4.86 3.37
C TYR A 218 7.90 3.98 2.65
N LEU A 219 7.54 2.83 3.22
CA LEU A 219 6.51 1.96 2.68
C LEU A 219 5.14 2.66 2.62
N LEU A 220 4.73 3.34 3.69
CA LEU A 220 3.47 4.09 3.72
C LEU A 220 3.42 5.19 2.66
N VAL A 221 4.51 5.95 2.49
CA VAL A 221 4.61 6.97 1.44
C VAL A 221 4.53 6.31 0.06
N GLY A 222 5.30 5.23 -0.17
CA GLY A 222 5.24 4.49 -1.43
C GLY A 222 3.87 3.86 -1.71
N MET A 223 3.12 3.52 -0.66
CA MET A 223 1.75 3.02 -0.76
C MET A 223 0.75 4.12 -1.05
N ILE A 224 0.85 5.29 -0.40
CA ILE A 224 0.03 6.47 -0.73
C ILE A 224 0.24 6.87 -2.18
N VAL A 225 1.49 6.81 -2.65
CA VAL A 225 1.80 7.05 -4.04
C VAL A 225 1.09 6.03 -4.92
N GLN A 226 1.01 4.74 -4.55
CA GLN A 226 0.42 3.68 -5.38
C GLN A 226 -1.10 3.45 -5.23
N ILE A 227 -1.79 4.14 -4.32
CA ILE A 227 -3.27 4.08 -4.18
C ILE A 227 -3.92 4.88 -5.30
#